data_AF-A0A1I7IZD2-F1
#
_entry.id   AF-A0A1I7IZD2-F1
#
_cell.length_a   1.000
_cell.length_b   1.000
_cell.length_c   1.000
_cell.angle_alpha   90.00
_cell.angle_beta   90.00
_cell.angle_gamma   90.00
#
_symmetry.space_group_name_H-M   'P 1'
#
loop_
_entity.id
_entity.type
_entity.pdbx_description
1 polymer ?
#
loop_
_entity_poly.entity_id
_entity_poly.type
_entity_poly.pdbx_seq_one_letter_code
_entity_poly.pdbx_strand_id
1 'polypeptide(L)' 'MVLADVLGDDAVPVPAGSVGTVVAIWAGGAAFEVEFTQPVDALATVEAALLSVVDRAAG' A
#
# COMPACT_ATOMS: atom_id res chain seq x y z
N MET A 1 -5.43 1.10 -2.70
CA MET A 1 -6.17 0.18 -1.80
C MET A 1 -5.57 -1.21 -1.91
N VAL A 2 -5.36 -1.91 -0.81
CA VAL A 2 -4.87 -3.30 -0.81
C VAL A 2 -6.01 -4.30 -1.03
N LEU A 3 -5.77 -5.37 -1.77
CA LEU A 3 -6.77 -6.39 -2.13
C LEU A 3 -6.77 -7.62 -1.22
N ALA A 4 -5.73 -7.78 -0.41
CA ALA A 4 -5.58 -8.82 0.60
C ALA A 4 -4.90 -8.21 1.83
N ASP A 5 -4.91 -8.95 2.95
CA ASP A 5 -4.12 -8.57 4.11
C ASP A 5 -2.63 -8.56 3.72
N VAL A 6 -1.94 -7.49 4.11
CA VAL A 6 -0.50 -7.35 3.90
C VAL A 6 0.20 -7.09 5.23
N LEU A 7 1.50 -7.35 5.27
CA LEU A 7 2.32 -7.08 6.44
C LEU A 7 3.08 -5.79 6.20
N GLY A 8 2.90 -4.80 7.08
CA GLY A 8 3.75 -3.63 7.14
C GLY A 8 5.13 -3.97 7.68
N ASP A 9 6.08 -3.05 7.49
CA ASP A 9 7.50 -3.27 7.77
C ASP A 9 7.78 -3.58 9.25
N ASP A 10 6.96 -3.04 10.16
CA ASP A 10 7.01 -3.33 11.61
C ASP A 10 6.24 -4.59 12.02
N ALA A 11 6.01 -5.52 11.08
CA ALA A 11 5.18 -6.71 11.26
C ALA A 11 3.73 -6.40 11.67
N VAL A 12 3.24 -5.22 11.30
CA VAL A 12 1.88 -4.76 11.60
C VAL A 12 0.95 -5.20 10.46
N PRO A 13 -0.12 -5.98 10.74
CA PRO A 13 -1.04 -6.38 9.71
C PRO A 13 -1.89 -5.19 9.22
N VAL A 14 -1.91 -4.99 7.91
CA VAL A 14 -2.79 -4.02 7.22
C VAL A 14 -3.91 -4.81 6.55
N PRO A 15 -5.17 -4.66 6.98
CA PRO A 15 -6.29 -5.42 6.43
C PRO A 15 -6.57 -5.11 4.95
N ALA A 16 -7.07 -6.11 4.22
CA ALA A 16 -7.64 -5.92 2.90
C ALA A 16 -8.66 -4.78 2.87
N GLY A 17 -8.70 -4.00 1.79
CA GLY A 17 -9.55 -2.82 1.65
C GLY A 17 -8.98 -1.54 2.25
N SER A 18 -7.86 -1.60 2.99
CA SER A 18 -7.19 -0.39 3.49
C SER A 18 -6.69 0.47 2.32
N VAL A 19 -6.88 1.79 2.45
CA VAL A 19 -6.43 2.78 1.48
C VAL A 19 -5.21 3.47 2.06
N GLY A 20 -4.13 3.52 1.28
CA GLY A 20 -2.92 4.24 1.60
C GLY A 20 -2.41 5.02 0.39
N THR A 21 -1.40 5.83 0.62
CA THR A 21 -0.74 6.66 -0.40
C THR A 21 0.53 5.98 -0.87
N VAL A 22 0.72 5.86 -2.17
CA VAL A 22 1.99 5.39 -2.74
C VAL A 22 3.04 6.47 -2.52
N VAL A 23 4.13 6.14 -1.81
CA VAL A 23 5.24 7.07 -1.49
C VAL A 23 6.54 6.72 -2.22
N ALA A 24 6.70 5.48 -2.68
CA ALA A 24 7.81 5.07 -3.53
C ALA A 24 7.40 3.99 -4.55
N ILE A 25 8.17 3.89 -5.64
CA ILE A 25 7.99 2.88 -6.70
C ILE A 25 9.24 1.99 -6.73
N TRP A 26 9.03 0.68 -6.66
CA TRP A 26 10.11 -0.31 -6.68
C TRP A 26 10.09 -1.14 -7.95
N ALA A 27 11.29 -1.58 -8.38
CA ALA A 27 11.48 -2.51 -9.49
C ALA A 27 10.68 -2.15 -10.77
N GLY A 28 10.63 -0.85 -11.12
CA GLY A 28 9.92 -0.38 -12.31
C GLY A 28 8.39 -0.49 -12.24
N GLY A 29 7.82 -0.55 -11.05
CA GLY A 29 6.37 -0.66 -10.83
C GLY A 29 5.86 -2.07 -10.56
N ALA A 30 6.77 -3.04 -10.33
CA ALA A 30 6.37 -4.36 -9.84
C ALA A 30 5.90 -4.33 -8.38
N ALA A 31 6.38 -3.37 -7.59
CA ALA A 31 5.95 -3.14 -6.21
C ALA A 31 5.98 -1.64 -5.86
N PHE A 32 5.29 -1.28 -4.77
CA PHE A 32 5.13 0.08 -4.30
C PHE A 32 5.27 0.13 -2.78
N GLU A 33 5.91 1.17 -2.28
CA GLU A 33 5.81 1.51 -0.86
C GLU A 33 4.55 2.32 -0.64
N VAL A 34 3.71 1.85 0.29
CA VAL A 34 2.42 2.46 0.60
C VAL A 34 2.40 2.85 2.06
N GLU A 35 2.12 4.13 2.31
CA GLU A 35 1.87 4.68 3.65
C GLU A 35 0.37 4.61 3.95
N PHE A 36 0.03 3.89 5.03
CA PHE A 36 -1.33 3.80 5.57
C PHE A 36 -1.41 4.61 6.86
N THR A 37 -2.49 5.36 7.01
CA THR A 37 -2.80 6.10 8.24
C THR A 37 -4.06 5.59 8.93
N GLN A 38 -4.87 4.79 8.22
CA GLN A 38 -6.09 4.14 8.72
C GLN A 38 -6.30 2.79 8.02
N PRO A 39 -6.83 1.77 8.72
CA PRO A 39 -7.16 1.73 10.14
C PRO A 39 -5.91 1.65 11.05
N VAL A 40 -4.73 1.44 10.47
CA VAL A 40 -3.46 1.32 11.19
C VAL A 40 -2.44 2.23 10.53
N ASP A 41 -1.56 2.82 11.35
CA ASP A 41 -0.38 3.56 10.90
C ASP A 41 0.73 2.57 10.55
N ALA A 42 1.07 2.47 9.26
CA ALA A 42 2.05 1.50 8.76
C ALA A 42 2.62 1.91 7.39
N LEU A 43 3.88 1.57 7.15
CA LEU A 43 4.47 1.49 5.82
C LEU A 43 4.53 0.02 5.39
N ALA A 44 4.21 -0.25 4.13
CA ALA A 44 4.33 -1.60 3.57
C ALA A 44 4.82 -1.54 2.13
N THR A 45 5.76 -2.44 1.79
CA THR A 45 6.06 -2.77 0.39
C THR A 45 5.02 -3.77 -0.13
N VAL A 46 4.22 -3.35 -1.11
CA VAL A 46 3.12 -4.15 -1.67
C VAL A 46 3.33 -4.40 -3.15
N GLU A 47 3.14 -5.65 -3.58
CA GLU A 47 3.17 -6.02 -5.00
C GLU A 47 2.04 -5.34 -5.78
N ALA A 48 2.32 -4.95 -7.02
CA ALA A 48 1.34 -4.27 -7.88
C ALA A 48 0.03 -5.05 -8.06
N ALA A 49 0.11 -6.39 -8.11
CA ALA A 49 -1.05 -7.27 -8.25
C ALA A 49 -2.01 -7.24 -7.05
N LEU A 50 -1.55 -6.78 -5.89
CA LEU A 50 -2.34 -6.65 -4.66
C LEU A 50 -2.91 -5.24 -4.47
N LEU A 51 -2.73 -4.34 -5.44
CA LEU A 51 -3.20 -2.97 -5.36
C LEU A 51 -4.29 -2.67 -6.38
N SER A 52 -5.26 -1.88 -5.94
CA SER A 52 -6.21 -1.19 -6.82
C SER A 52 -6.09 0.33 -6.61
N VAL A 53 -6.02 1.05 -7.73
CA VAL A 53 -5.99 2.53 -7.75
C VAL A 53 -7.39 3.04 -7.47
N VAL A 54 -7.55 3.83 -6.40
CA VAL A 54 -8.84 4.42 -6.00
C VAL A 54 -8.90 5.92 -6.29
N ASP A 55 -7.76 6.58 -6.35
CA ASP A 55 -7.60 7.98 -6.75
C ASP A 55 -6.18 8.21 -7.27
N ARG A 56 -5.95 9.30 -7.98
CA ARG A 56 -4.61 9.79 -8.36
C ARG A 56 -4.47 11.23 -7.91
N ALA A 57 -3.35 11.55 -7.30
CA ALA A 57 -2.99 12.94 -7.05
C ALA A 57 -3.07 13.72 -8.37
N ALA A 58 -3.71 14.89 -8.34
CA ALA A 58 -3.66 15.82 -9.46
C ALA A 58 -2.19 16.20 -9.68
N GLY A 59 -1.71 15.98 -10.91
CA GLY A 59 -0.35 16.30 -11.32
C GLY A 59 -0.10 17.79 -11.50
#